data_AF-A0A497BHM8-F1
#
_entry.id   AF-A0A497BHM8-F1
#
_cell.length_a   1.000
_cell.length_b   1.000
_cell.length_c   1.000
_cell.angle_alpha   90.00
_cell.angle_beta   90.00
_cell.angle_gamma   90.00
#
_symmetry.space_group_name_H-M   'P 1'
#
loop_
_entity.id
_entity.type
_entity.pdbx_description
1 polymer ?
#
loop_
_entity_poly.entity_id
_entity_poly.type
_entity_poly.pdbx_seq_one_letter_code
_entity_poly.pdbx_strand_id
1 'polypeptide(L)'
;MEKKIVNIIKAGYKANATEDQIKRDMFDAGVDFSKLQKMYNDIALSLGIIVDPKTVTAALKPIVENSEWESVENYAQFEAVCAEIMDEVDGATLVRVKTMATSFCKANEIVLPAKPAAVTSKSIGGKAMEVMVALFIDGDPTKQECFDAVLGTIKATSKDKAAVAMRKMNTAYTALYAVANGITLHEAGENTRDQPEVVTA
;
A
#
# COMPACT_ATOMS: atom_id res chain seq x y z
N MET A 1 -38.01 -9.47 2.80
CA MET A 1 -36.66 -9.28 2.21
C MET A 1 -35.58 -9.59 3.24
N GLU A 2 -35.59 -8.93 4.40
CA GLU A 2 -34.61 -9.12 5.49
C GLU A 2 -34.38 -10.59 5.93
N LYS A 3 -35.45 -11.38 6.16
CA LYS A 3 -35.32 -12.82 6.46
C LYS A 3 -34.56 -13.63 5.39
N LYS A 4 -34.70 -13.27 4.11
CA LYS A 4 -33.98 -13.92 3.00
C LYS A 4 -32.49 -13.58 3.07
N ILE A 5 -32.15 -12.32 3.36
CA ILE A 5 -30.78 -11.85 3.50
C ILE A 5 -30.08 -12.46 4.72
N VAL A 6 -30.78 -12.56 5.86
CA VAL A 6 -30.29 -13.25 7.06
C VAL A 6 -29.91 -14.70 6.75
N ASN A 7 -30.74 -15.41 5.98
CA ASN A 7 -30.45 -16.79 5.57
C ASN A 7 -29.24 -16.89 4.64
N ILE A 8 -29.06 -15.94 3.71
CA ILE A 8 -27.89 -15.87 2.83
C ILE A 8 -26.61 -15.72 3.66
N ILE A 9 -26.59 -14.78 4.62
CA ILE A 9 -25.41 -14.54 5.48
C ILE A 9 -25.11 -15.78 6.31
N LYS A 10 -26.11 -16.38 6.98
CA LYS A 10 -25.92 -17.61 7.78
C LYS A 10 -25.41 -18.79 6.93
N ALA A 11 -25.97 -18.98 5.74
CA ALA A 11 -25.56 -20.06 4.84
C ALA A 11 -24.14 -19.84 4.33
N GLY A 12 -23.78 -18.61 3.97
CA GLY A 12 -22.44 -18.24 3.53
C GLY A 12 -21.38 -18.52 4.59
N TYR A 13 -21.61 -18.08 5.83
CA TYR A 13 -20.69 -18.37 6.94
C TYR A 13 -20.60 -19.87 7.25
N LYS A 14 -21.72 -20.61 7.22
CA LYS A 14 -21.71 -22.07 7.37
C LYS A 14 -20.93 -22.78 6.26
N ALA A 15 -20.89 -22.19 5.06
CA ALA A 15 -20.17 -22.72 3.90
C ALA A 15 -18.72 -22.20 3.77
N ASN A 16 -18.23 -21.40 4.73
CA ASN A 16 -16.93 -20.71 4.65
C ASN A 16 -16.78 -19.85 3.37
N ALA A 17 -17.87 -19.28 2.87
CA ALA A 17 -17.84 -18.35 1.76
C ALA A 17 -17.16 -17.04 2.18
N THR A 18 -16.47 -16.38 1.24
CA THR A 18 -15.88 -15.07 1.49
C THR A 18 -16.96 -14.01 1.65
N GLU A 19 -16.64 -12.91 2.35
CA GLU A 19 -17.54 -11.76 2.49
C GLU A 19 -18.05 -11.24 1.14
N ASP A 20 -17.18 -11.21 0.12
CA ASP A 20 -17.54 -10.78 -1.24
C ASP A 20 -18.54 -11.73 -1.91
N GLN A 21 -18.40 -13.05 -1.68
CA GLN A 21 -19.35 -14.04 -2.18
C GLN A 21 -20.72 -13.87 -1.51
N ILE A 22 -20.74 -13.66 -0.19
CA ILE A 22 -21.98 -13.41 0.56
C ILE A 22 -22.67 -12.13 0.07
N LYS A 23 -21.91 -11.04 -0.11
CA LYS A 23 -22.46 -9.78 -0.64
C LYS A 23 -22.98 -9.91 -2.06
N ARG A 24 -22.32 -10.73 -2.90
CA ARG A 24 -22.81 -11.03 -4.24
C ARG A 24 -24.15 -11.76 -4.20
N ASP A 25 -24.29 -12.76 -3.35
CA ASP A 25 -25.56 -13.47 -3.17
C ASP A 25 -26.68 -12.54 -2.64
N MET A 26 -26.32 -11.59 -1.77
CA MET A 26 -27.25 -10.54 -1.32
C MET A 26 -27.70 -9.63 -2.47
N PHE A 27 -26.78 -9.25 -3.36
CA PHE A 27 -27.08 -8.44 -4.54
C PHE A 27 -27.99 -9.20 -5.50
N ASP A 28 -27.69 -10.46 -5.80
CA ASP A 28 -28.51 -11.34 -6.65
C ASP A 28 -29.90 -11.58 -6.02
N ALA A 29 -30.01 -11.49 -4.69
CA ALA A 29 -31.28 -11.54 -3.98
C ALA A 29 -32.10 -10.23 -4.01
N GLY A 30 -31.57 -9.17 -4.61
CA GLY A 30 -32.25 -7.89 -4.83
C GLY A 30 -31.88 -6.76 -3.86
N VAL A 31 -30.74 -6.85 -3.17
CA VAL A 31 -30.25 -5.74 -2.32
C VAL A 31 -29.49 -4.73 -3.17
N ASP A 32 -29.86 -3.45 -3.07
CA ASP A 32 -29.17 -2.36 -3.76
C ASP A 32 -27.67 -2.33 -3.40
N PHE A 33 -26.81 -2.15 -4.39
CA PHE A 33 -25.36 -2.09 -4.19
C PHE A 33 -24.94 -1.05 -3.13
N SER A 34 -25.60 0.11 -3.12
CA SER A 34 -25.36 1.18 -2.14
C SER A 34 -25.70 0.81 -0.69
N LYS A 35 -26.51 -0.23 -0.48
CA LYS A 35 -26.96 -0.71 0.84
C LYS A 35 -26.29 -2.01 1.26
N LEU A 36 -25.63 -2.73 0.35
CA LEU A 36 -25.02 -4.04 0.61
C LEU A 36 -24.13 -4.04 1.84
N GLN A 37 -23.15 -3.14 1.90
CA GLN A 37 -22.19 -3.10 3.01
C GLN A 37 -22.88 -2.84 4.34
N LYS A 38 -23.80 -1.87 4.36
CA LYS A 38 -24.52 -1.50 5.58
C LYS A 38 -25.40 -2.65 6.07
N MET A 39 -26.22 -3.22 5.18
CA MET A 39 -27.10 -4.34 5.54
C MET A 39 -26.32 -5.58 5.96
N TYR A 40 -25.20 -5.87 5.30
CA TYR A 40 -24.32 -6.97 5.68
C TYR A 40 -23.78 -6.77 7.10
N ASN A 41 -23.21 -5.61 7.39
CA ASN A 41 -22.66 -5.29 8.71
C ASN A 41 -23.73 -5.32 9.80
N ASP A 42 -24.89 -4.68 9.58
CA ASP A 42 -25.97 -4.61 10.56
C ASP A 42 -26.48 -6.02 10.91
N ILE A 43 -26.67 -6.88 9.90
CA ILE A 43 -27.13 -8.25 10.12
C ILE A 43 -26.01 -9.11 10.75
N ALA A 44 -24.78 -9.06 10.25
CA ALA A 44 -23.69 -9.84 10.79
C ALA A 44 -23.40 -9.50 12.27
N LEU A 45 -23.51 -8.22 12.64
CA LEU A 45 -23.49 -7.76 14.05
C LEU A 45 -24.65 -8.35 14.85
N SER A 46 -25.88 -8.25 14.33
CA SER A 46 -27.07 -8.80 15.01
C SER A 46 -27.01 -10.32 15.24
N LEU A 47 -26.26 -11.02 14.38
CA LEU A 47 -26.07 -12.46 14.45
C LEU A 47 -24.87 -12.86 15.33
N GLY A 48 -24.11 -11.90 15.86
CA GLY A 48 -22.89 -12.17 16.63
C GLY A 48 -21.75 -12.77 15.79
N ILE A 49 -21.82 -12.59 14.47
CA ILE A 49 -20.81 -13.11 13.53
C ILE A 49 -19.60 -12.18 13.45
N ILE A 50 -19.84 -10.88 13.59
CA ILE A 50 -18.80 -9.86 13.69
C ILE A 50 -18.99 -9.07 15.00
N VAL A 51 -17.89 -8.56 15.54
CA VAL A 51 -17.88 -7.72 16.75
C VAL A 51 -17.98 -6.25 16.34
N ASP A 52 -18.73 -5.45 17.09
CA ASP A 52 -18.83 -4.00 16.84
C ASP A 52 -17.43 -3.36 16.94
N PRO A 53 -16.94 -2.69 15.86
CA PRO A 53 -15.66 -2.01 15.88
C PRO A 53 -15.47 -1.00 17.03
N LYS A 54 -16.57 -0.39 17.53
CA LYS A 54 -16.53 0.51 18.67
C LYS A 54 -16.25 -0.25 19.96
N THR A 55 -16.88 -1.40 20.15
CA THR A 55 -16.63 -2.31 21.28
C THR A 55 -15.19 -2.81 21.27
N VAL A 56 -14.69 -3.24 20.11
CA VAL A 56 -13.27 -3.64 19.95
C VAL A 56 -12.33 -2.49 20.34
N THR A 57 -12.61 -1.27 19.90
CA THR A 57 -11.78 -0.10 20.23
C THR A 57 -11.81 0.21 21.73
N ALA A 58 -12.99 0.15 22.34
CA ALA A 58 -13.17 0.40 23.77
C ALA A 58 -12.44 -0.65 24.62
N ALA A 59 -12.42 -1.91 24.18
CA ALA A 59 -11.70 -2.99 24.85
C ALA A 59 -10.17 -2.89 24.65
N LEU A 60 -9.70 -2.57 23.45
CA LEU A 60 -8.27 -2.44 23.15
C LEU A 60 -7.62 -1.26 23.87
N LYS A 61 -8.34 -0.14 24.01
CA LYS A 61 -7.77 1.11 24.56
C LYS A 61 -7.08 0.93 25.92
N PRO A 62 -7.73 0.41 26.98
CA PRO A 62 -7.08 0.25 28.27
C PRO A 62 -5.90 -0.73 28.24
N ILE A 63 -5.95 -1.77 27.39
CA ILE A 63 -4.85 -2.74 27.27
C ILE A 63 -3.61 -2.06 26.67
N VAL A 64 -3.82 -1.32 25.57
CA VAL A 64 -2.77 -0.54 24.91
C VAL A 64 -2.19 0.52 25.86
N GLU A 65 -3.03 1.24 26.61
CA GLU A 65 -2.57 2.30 27.51
C GLU A 65 -1.78 1.77 28.73
N ASN A 66 -2.07 0.54 29.17
CA ASN A 66 -1.38 -0.10 30.31
C ASN A 66 -0.19 -0.98 29.91
N SER A 67 0.10 -1.11 28.61
CA SER A 67 1.22 -1.92 28.14
C SER A 67 2.56 -1.22 28.41
N GLU A 68 3.59 -1.99 28.78
CA GLU A 68 4.93 -1.48 29.08
C GLU A 68 5.74 -1.16 27.81
N TRP A 69 5.34 -0.13 27.06
CA TRP A 69 5.98 0.19 25.78
C TRP A 69 7.46 0.59 25.88
N GLU A 70 7.89 1.10 27.03
CA GLU A 70 9.29 1.51 27.27
C GLU A 70 10.26 0.31 27.34
N SER A 71 9.75 -0.90 27.60
CA SER A 71 10.57 -2.13 27.63
C SER A 71 10.74 -2.77 26.24
N VAL A 72 10.14 -2.20 25.21
CA VAL A 72 10.17 -2.74 23.84
C VAL A 72 11.43 -2.24 23.10
N GLU A 73 12.43 -3.11 22.99
CA GLU A 73 13.77 -2.75 22.48
C GLU A 73 13.89 -2.82 20.96
N ASN A 74 13.08 -3.69 20.31
CA ASN A 74 13.19 -3.92 18.87
C ASN A 74 11.83 -4.19 18.21
N TYR A 75 11.80 -4.08 16.88
CA TYR A 75 10.54 -4.19 16.14
C TYR A 75 9.88 -5.56 16.27
N ALA A 76 10.66 -6.64 16.41
CA ALA A 76 10.08 -7.97 16.58
C ALA A 76 9.35 -8.09 17.92
N GLN A 77 9.90 -7.51 19.00
CA GLN A 77 9.21 -7.41 20.29
C GLN A 77 7.96 -6.54 20.19
N PHE A 78 8.02 -5.40 19.47
CA PHE A 78 6.84 -4.58 19.21
C PHE A 78 5.73 -5.37 18.50
N GLU A 79 6.08 -6.18 17.50
CA GLU A 79 5.13 -7.04 16.80
C GLU A 79 4.56 -8.14 17.69
N ALA A 80 5.37 -8.74 18.57
CA ALA A 80 4.93 -9.75 19.52
C ALA A 80 3.93 -9.18 20.54
N VAL A 81 4.25 -8.05 21.17
CA VAL A 81 3.34 -7.36 22.12
C VAL A 81 2.03 -6.97 21.43
N CYS A 82 2.08 -6.46 20.19
CA CYS A 82 0.86 -6.15 19.45
C CYS A 82 0.04 -7.39 19.08
N ALA A 83 0.66 -8.55 18.90
CA ALA A 83 -0.03 -9.81 18.64
C ALA A 83 -0.69 -10.35 19.91
N GLU A 84 -0.01 -10.29 21.05
CA GLU A 84 -0.58 -10.66 22.36
C GLU A 84 -1.83 -9.83 22.68
N ILE A 85 -1.75 -8.49 22.55
CA ILE A 85 -2.90 -7.60 22.75
C ILE A 85 -4.05 -7.90 21.77
N MET A 86 -3.72 -8.30 20.54
CA MET A 86 -4.74 -8.68 19.55
C MET A 86 -5.49 -9.94 19.99
N ASP A 87 -4.78 -10.92 20.55
CA ASP A 87 -5.38 -12.18 21.01
C ASP A 87 -6.25 -12.00 22.27
N GLU A 88 -6.07 -10.90 23.03
CA GLU A 88 -6.91 -10.56 24.19
C GLU A 88 -8.30 -10.01 23.83
N VAL A 89 -8.49 -9.49 22.62
CA VAL A 89 -9.75 -8.82 22.22
C VAL A 89 -10.32 -9.45 20.96
N ASP A 90 -11.47 -10.10 21.12
CA ASP A 90 -12.20 -10.68 19.98
C ASP A 90 -12.54 -9.62 18.92
N GLY A 91 -12.30 -9.96 17.65
CA GLY A 91 -12.44 -9.05 16.51
C GLY A 91 -11.34 -7.98 16.38
N ALA A 92 -10.30 -7.98 17.23
CA ALA A 92 -9.13 -7.14 17.03
C ALA A 92 -8.32 -7.59 15.81
N THR A 93 -7.57 -6.65 15.23
CA THR A 93 -6.62 -6.94 14.15
C THR A 93 -5.28 -6.33 14.49
N LEU A 94 -4.20 -7.00 14.11
CA LEU A 94 -2.84 -6.55 14.36
C LEU A 94 -2.60 -5.12 13.84
N VAL A 95 -3.18 -4.77 12.69
CA VAL A 95 -3.09 -3.42 12.11
C VAL A 95 -3.72 -2.37 13.04
N ARG A 96 -4.87 -2.69 13.62
CA ARG A 96 -5.58 -1.77 14.53
C ARG A 96 -4.79 -1.59 15.83
N VAL A 97 -4.30 -2.68 16.42
CA VAL A 97 -3.47 -2.64 17.63
C VAL A 97 -2.21 -1.79 17.40
N LYS A 98 -1.47 -2.08 16.32
CA LYS A 98 -0.27 -1.30 15.95
C LYS A 98 -0.57 0.19 15.79
N THR A 99 -1.69 0.53 15.16
CA THR A 99 -2.11 1.94 14.97
C THR A 99 -2.42 2.63 16.29
N MET A 100 -3.12 1.94 17.20
CA MET A 100 -3.45 2.46 18.53
C MET A 100 -2.20 2.62 19.40
N ALA A 101 -1.34 1.60 19.44
CA ALA A 101 -0.06 1.64 20.17
C ALA A 101 0.84 2.78 19.67
N THR A 102 0.99 2.92 18.34
CA THR A 102 1.79 4.01 17.75
C THR A 102 1.23 5.38 18.13
N SER A 103 -0.09 5.54 18.10
CA SER A 103 -0.75 6.81 18.43
C SER A 103 -0.59 7.16 19.91
N PHE A 104 -0.73 6.17 20.80
CA PHE A 104 -0.51 6.31 22.24
C PHE A 104 0.94 6.67 22.55
N CYS A 105 1.90 5.90 22.03
CA CYS A 105 3.32 6.15 22.27
C CYS A 105 3.74 7.53 21.76
N LYS A 106 3.26 7.92 20.57
CA LYS A 106 3.51 9.27 20.03
C LYS A 106 2.94 10.37 20.91
N ALA A 107 1.75 10.19 21.48
CA ALA A 107 1.12 11.18 22.36
C ALA A 107 1.82 11.31 23.73
N ASN A 108 2.54 10.26 24.16
CA ASN A 108 3.27 10.21 25.43
C ASN A 108 4.79 10.28 25.24
N GLU A 109 5.27 10.67 24.05
CA GLU A 109 6.70 10.83 23.74
C GLU A 109 7.54 9.53 23.92
N ILE A 110 6.91 8.36 23.87
CA ILE A 110 7.57 7.05 23.94
C ILE A 110 8.13 6.71 22.55
N VAL A 111 9.44 6.45 22.47
CA VAL A 111 10.12 6.11 21.22
C VAL A 111 9.97 4.61 20.96
N LEU A 112 9.12 4.25 19.99
CA LEU A 112 9.00 2.87 19.52
C LEU A 112 10.15 2.48 18.57
N PRO A 113 10.55 1.21 18.54
CA PRO A 113 11.57 0.73 17.61
C PRO A 113 11.11 0.87 16.17
N ALA A 114 12.01 1.33 15.30
CA ALA A 114 11.72 1.51 13.89
C ALA A 114 11.47 0.16 13.21
N LYS A 115 10.45 0.12 12.36
CA LYS A 115 10.26 -1.00 11.43
C LYS A 115 11.55 -1.18 10.62
N PRO A 116 12.14 -2.40 10.56
CA PRO A 116 13.28 -2.64 9.72
C PRO A 116 12.89 -2.21 8.30
N ALA A 117 13.76 -1.39 7.68
CA ALA A 117 13.57 -1.06 6.29
C ALA A 117 13.40 -2.39 5.56
N ALA A 118 12.26 -2.59 4.90
CA ALA A 118 12.16 -3.67 3.94
C ALA A 118 13.41 -3.54 3.07
N VAL A 119 14.13 -4.65 2.85
CA VAL A 119 15.15 -4.71 1.80
C VAL A 119 14.39 -4.46 0.51
N THR A 120 14.16 -3.19 0.24
CA THR A 120 13.51 -2.71 -0.95
C THR A 120 14.54 -3.01 -1.99
N SER A 121 14.37 -4.12 -2.70
CA SER A 121 14.89 -4.21 -4.05
C SER A 121 14.44 -2.91 -4.70
N LYS A 122 15.34 -1.92 -4.85
CA LYS A 122 15.00 -0.62 -5.44
C LYS A 122 14.16 -0.92 -6.65
N SER A 123 12.94 -0.39 -6.67
CA SER A 123 12.01 -0.67 -7.76
C SER A 123 12.73 -0.38 -9.07
N ILE A 124 12.40 -1.11 -10.13
CA ILE A 124 13.03 -0.92 -11.45
C ILE A 124 13.02 0.56 -11.85
N GLY A 125 11.95 1.27 -11.48
CA GLY A 125 11.85 2.73 -11.66
C GLY A 125 12.86 3.56 -10.86
N GLY A 126 13.15 3.19 -9.61
CA GLY A 126 14.18 3.86 -8.80
C GLY A 126 15.59 3.67 -9.37
N LYS A 127 15.92 2.45 -9.82
CA LYS A 127 17.19 2.18 -10.49
C LYS A 127 17.33 2.91 -11.83
N ALA A 128 16.24 2.99 -12.60
CA ALA A 128 16.24 3.72 -13.86
C ALA A 128 16.54 5.21 -13.65
N MET A 129 15.90 5.84 -12.67
CA MET A 129 16.12 7.25 -12.35
C MET A 129 17.56 7.53 -11.89
N GLU A 130 18.15 6.66 -11.06
CA GLU A 130 19.54 6.84 -10.61
C GLU A 130 20.54 6.83 -11.78
N VAL A 131 20.35 5.93 -12.74
CA VAL A 131 21.20 5.84 -13.94
C VAL A 131 21.05 7.09 -14.81
N MET A 132 19.81 7.54 -15.02
CA MET A 132 19.56 8.77 -15.79
C MET A 132 20.21 9.98 -15.13
N VAL A 133 20.05 10.15 -13.81
CA VAL A 133 20.67 11.25 -13.07
C VAL A 133 22.19 11.22 -13.20
N ALA A 134 22.82 10.05 -13.09
CA ALA A 134 24.27 9.91 -13.26
C ALA A 134 24.72 10.37 -14.66
N LEU A 135 24.00 9.99 -15.71
CA LEU A 135 24.33 10.42 -17.07
C LEU A 135 24.21 11.94 -17.27
N PHE A 136 23.21 12.57 -16.63
CA PHE A 136 23.06 14.04 -16.66
C PHE A 136 24.08 14.78 -15.79
N ILE A 137 24.74 14.10 -14.83
CA ILE A 137 25.90 14.67 -14.13
C ILE A 137 27.13 14.67 -15.04
N ASP A 138 27.27 13.64 -15.88
CA ASP A 138 28.44 13.45 -16.75
C ASP A 138 28.32 14.16 -18.12
N GLY A 139 27.12 14.61 -18.50
CA GLY A 139 26.90 15.33 -19.75
C GLY A 139 25.43 15.58 -20.09
N ASP A 140 25.14 15.79 -21.38
CA ASP A 140 23.78 15.98 -21.91
C ASP A 140 23.37 14.75 -22.74
N PRO A 141 22.97 13.64 -22.09
CA PRO A 141 22.67 12.38 -22.77
C PRO A 141 21.38 12.49 -23.58
N THR A 142 21.30 11.78 -24.70
CA THR A 142 20.05 11.60 -25.45
C THR A 142 19.07 10.66 -24.73
N LYS A 143 17.77 10.71 -25.10
CA LYS A 143 16.76 9.75 -24.62
C LYS A 143 17.18 8.29 -24.83
N GLN A 144 17.82 7.99 -25.96
CA GLN A 144 18.25 6.64 -26.32
C GLN A 144 19.43 6.17 -25.47
N GLU A 145 20.45 7.02 -25.26
CA GLU A 145 21.60 6.68 -24.41
C GLU A 145 21.18 6.42 -22.95
N CYS A 146 20.26 7.24 -22.44
CA CYS A 146 19.67 6.97 -21.13
C CYS A 146 18.93 5.63 -21.09
N PHE A 147 18.15 5.31 -22.13
CA PHE A 147 17.43 4.04 -22.19
C PHE A 147 18.37 2.83 -22.21
N ASP A 148 19.40 2.87 -23.04
CA ASP A 148 20.38 1.78 -23.18
C ASP A 148 21.14 1.55 -21.87
N ALA A 149 21.54 2.62 -21.18
CA ALA A 149 22.19 2.54 -19.87
C ALA A 149 21.26 1.96 -18.79
N VAL A 150 19.98 2.36 -18.80
CA VAL A 150 18.97 1.82 -17.90
C VAL A 150 18.76 0.32 -18.16
N LEU A 151 18.63 -0.10 -19.42
CA LEU A 151 18.48 -1.52 -19.79
C LEU A 151 19.66 -2.36 -19.31
N GLY A 152 20.90 -1.87 -19.50
CA GLY A 152 22.11 -2.52 -19.03
C GLY A 152 22.14 -2.70 -17.52
N THR A 153 21.69 -1.68 -16.77
CA THR A 153 21.70 -1.68 -15.30
C THR A 153 20.61 -2.58 -14.70
N ILE A 154 19.40 -2.57 -15.26
CA ILE A 154 18.29 -3.37 -14.73
C ILE A 154 18.34 -4.83 -15.21
N LYS A 155 19.30 -5.17 -16.09
CA LYS A 155 19.44 -6.48 -16.76
C LYS A 155 18.08 -6.92 -17.28
N ALA A 156 17.47 -6.10 -18.13
CA ALA A 156 16.11 -6.31 -18.63
C ALA A 156 16.03 -7.58 -19.49
N THR A 157 15.85 -8.74 -18.86
CA THR A 157 15.68 -10.03 -19.54
C THR A 157 14.24 -10.29 -19.98
N SER A 158 13.29 -9.45 -19.60
CA SER A 158 11.87 -9.57 -19.96
C SER A 158 11.32 -8.29 -20.60
N LYS A 159 10.37 -8.46 -21.52
CA LYS A 159 9.68 -7.36 -22.21
C LYS A 159 9.04 -6.35 -21.25
N ASP A 160 8.49 -6.83 -20.14
CA ASP A 160 7.86 -5.97 -19.13
C ASP A 160 8.86 -5.02 -18.46
N LYS A 161 10.10 -5.48 -18.21
CA LYS A 161 11.15 -4.64 -17.62
C LYS A 161 11.62 -3.55 -18.59
N ALA A 162 11.72 -3.89 -19.87
CA ALA A 162 12.02 -2.92 -20.92
C ALA A 162 10.91 -1.87 -21.09
N ALA A 163 9.64 -2.29 -21.02
CA ALA A 163 8.50 -1.38 -21.07
C ALA A 163 8.45 -0.41 -19.88
N VAL A 164 8.80 -0.88 -18.67
CA VAL A 164 8.92 -0.02 -17.49
C VAL A 164 10.07 0.99 -17.63
N ALA A 165 11.23 0.55 -18.13
CA ALA A 165 12.37 1.43 -18.41
C ALA A 165 12.00 2.52 -19.42
N MET A 166 11.38 2.14 -20.54
CA MET A 166 10.93 3.07 -21.57
C MET A 166 9.94 4.11 -21.02
N ARG A 167 8.92 3.67 -20.28
CA ARG A 167 7.94 4.59 -19.69
C ARG A 167 8.62 5.59 -18.76
N LYS A 168 9.59 5.13 -17.95
CA LYS A 168 10.35 6.02 -17.05
C LYS A 168 11.24 6.98 -17.82
N MET A 169 11.87 6.52 -18.89
CA MET A 169 12.65 7.37 -19.76
C MET A 169 11.83 8.52 -20.34
N ASN A 170 10.76 8.18 -21.03
CA ASN A 170 9.94 9.14 -21.75
C ASN A 170 9.21 10.12 -20.80
N THR A 171 8.90 9.69 -19.57
CA THR A 171 8.22 10.56 -18.58
C THR A 171 9.17 11.45 -17.77
N ALA A 172 10.41 11.02 -17.54
CA ALA A 172 11.33 11.73 -16.63
C ALA A 172 12.46 12.49 -17.34
N TYR A 173 12.74 12.19 -18.61
CA TYR A 173 13.86 12.78 -19.36
C TYR A 173 13.78 14.31 -19.43
N THR A 174 12.66 14.88 -19.88
CA THR A 174 12.49 16.33 -20.02
C THR A 174 12.63 17.07 -18.69
N ALA A 175 12.17 16.47 -17.59
CA ALA A 175 12.34 17.05 -16.26
C ALA A 175 13.81 17.03 -15.81
N LEU A 176 14.54 15.95 -16.10
CA LEU A 176 15.95 15.86 -15.78
C LEU A 176 16.80 16.80 -16.66
N TYR A 177 16.47 16.92 -17.93
CA TYR A 177 17.08 17.91 -18.84
C TYR A 177 16.89 19.35 -18.33
N ALA A 178 15.68 19.68 -17.86
CA ALA A 178 15.39 20.99 -17.27
C ALA A 178 16.28 21.28 -16.06
N VAL A 179 16.40 20.31 -15.14
CA VAL A 179 17.21 20.42 -13.93
C VAL A 179 18.71 20.52 -14.27
N ALA A 180 19.21 19.67 -15.16
CA ALA A 180 20.62 19.65 -15.55
C ALA A 180 21.07 20.95 -16.22
N ASN A 181 20.20 21.56 -17.02
CA ASN A 181 20.49 22.78 -17.75
C ASN A 181 20.04 24.07 -17.03
N GLY A 182 19.42 23.96 -15.85
CA GLY A 182 18.94 25.11 -15.08
C GLY A 182 17.86 25.93 -15.79
N ILE A 183 17.04 25.28 -16.63
CA ILE A 183 15.97 25.92 -17.42
C ILE A 183 14.58 25.51 -16.93
N THR A 184 13.54 26.21 -17.39
CA THR A 184 12.17 25.83 -17.07
C THR A 184 11.78 24.53 -17.77
N LEU A 185 10.78 23.83 -17.21
CA LEU A 185 10.25 22.61 -17.84
C LEU A 185 9.64 22.90 -19.22
N HIS A 186 9.14 24.12 -19.43
CA HIS A 186 8.60 24.54 -20.72
C HIS A 186 9.70 24.64 -21.79
N GLU A 187 10.79 25.36 -21.49
CA GLU A 187 11.96 25.48 -22.38
C GLU A 187 12.61 24.11 -22.64
N ALA A 188 12.72 23.26 -21.61
CA ALA A 188 13.19 21.88 -21.77
C ALA A 188 12.27 21.07 -22.69
N GLY A 189 10.96 21.26 -22.60
CA GLY A 189 9.98 20.62 -23.46
C GLY A 189 10.15 21.03 -24.93
N GLU A 190 10.49 22.29 -25.19
CA GLU A 190 10.80 22.77 -26.55
C GLU A 190 12.13 22.19 -27.06
N ASN A 191 13.17 22.18 -26.22
CA ASN A 191 14.51 21.70 -26.57
C ASN A 191 14.59 20.17 -26.79
N THR A 192 13.69 19.41 -26.14
CA THR A 192 13.66 17.95 -26.22
C THR A 192 12.56 17.41 -27.13
N ARG A 193 11.79 18.30 -27.77
CA ARG A 193 10.62 17.97 -28.59
C ARG A 193 10.94 17.07 -29.78
N ASP A 194 12.07 17.33 -30.44
CA ASP A 194 12.48 16.61 -31.64
C ASP A 194 13.20 15.29 -31.34
N GLN A 195 13.48 15.00 -30.06
CA GLN A 195 14.06 13.71 -29.69
C GLN A 195 12.99 12.62 -29.77
N PRO A 196 13.21 11.57 -30.59
CA PRO A 196 12.24 10.51 -30.77
C PRO A 196 11.94 9.83 -29.43
N GLU A 197 10.67 9.52 -29.21
CA GLU A 197 10.26 8.67 -28.11
C GLU A 197 10.94 7.30 -28.25
N VAL A 198 11.45 6.78 -27.14
CA VAL A 198 12.00 5.43 -27.15
C VAL A 198 10.84 4.44 -27.29
N VAL A 199 10.97 3.48 -28.21
CA VAL A 199 10.02 2.39 -28.44
C VAL A 199 10.72 1.04 -28.36
N THR A 200 10.05 0.03 -27.81
CA THR A 200 10.55 -1.35 -27.80
C THR A 200 10.15 -2.03 -29.10
N ALA A 201 11.09 -2.67 -29.77
CA ALA A 201 10.84 -3.56 -30.90
C ALA A 201 10.09 -4.84 -30.47
#